data_AF-A0A6B1AMH2-F1
#
_entry.id   AF-A0A6B1AMH2-F1
#
_cell.length_a   1.000
_cell.length_b   1.000
_cell.length_c   1.000
_cell.angle_alpha   90.00
_cell.angle_beta   90.00
_cell.angle_gamma   90.00
#
_symmetry.space_group_name_H-M   'P 1'
#
loop_
_entity.id
_entity.type
_entity.pdbx_description
1 polymer ?
#
loop_
_entity_poly.entity_id
_entity_poly.type
_entity_poly.pdbx_seq_one_letter_code
_entity_poly.pdbx_strand_id
1 'polypeptide(L)'
;MQRDRRGGRFKRRLVAVVAQKLPQIPETVSWRNGMVLEPEHFLRTDSRAADLAHLAGRIADPWPWGFLTVEVDEVALVAGELKVECDGVFPDGAPFERSRLSIGLGSGEDGENAYFEVARHTNVGGGGLNVNRGLSLKHKPPPAAGNSGVLRCCC
;
A
#
# COMPACT_ATOMS: atom_id res chain seq x y z
N MET A 1 -2.93 33.26 -51.52
CA MET A 1 -3.67 32.95 -50.27
C MET A 1 -3.68 31.44 -50.04
N GLN A 2 -2.64 30.89 -49.40
CA GLN A 2 -2.59 29.47 -49.02
C GLN A 2 -3.05 29.33 -47.57
N ARG A 3 -4.08 28.50 -47.35
CA ARG A 3 -4.54 28.10 -46.02
C ARG A 3 -3.60 27.04 -45.46
N ASP A 4 -2.90 27.38 -44.39
CA ASP A 4 -2.01 26.49 -43.65
C ASP A 4 -2.83 25.43 -42.89
N ARG A 5 -2.68 24.16 -43.28
CA ARG A 5 -3.30 22.97 -42.66
C ARG A 5 -2.37 22.35 -41.61
N ARG A 6 -1.91 23.11 -40.62
CA ARG A 6 -1.16 22.52 -39.49
C ARG A 6 -2.13 21.97 -38.45
N GLY A 7 -2.54 20.73 -38.70
CA GLY A 7 -3.18 19.86 -37.71
C GLY A 7 -2.25 19.67 -36.52
N GLY A 8 -2.55 20.39 -35.43
CA GLY A 8 -1.88 20.25 -34.15
C GLY A 8 -2.08 18.84 -33.61
N ARG A 9 -1.03 18.02 -33.71
CA ARG A 9 -0.99 16.66 -33.19
C ARG A 9 -0.91 16.77 -31.66
N PHE A 10 -2.06 16.78 -30.97
CA PHE A 10 -2.14 16.69 -29.51
C PHE A 10 -1.42 15.42 -29.06
N LYS A 11 -0.18 15.56 -28.59
CA LYS A 11 0.57 14.46 -27.97
C LYS A 11 -0.13 14.15 -26.65
N ARG A 12 -0.99 13.13 -26.66
CA ARG A 12 -1.52 12.51 -25.43
C ARG A 12 -0.32 12.14 -24.58
N ARG A 13 -0.04 12.90 -23.52
CA ARG A 13 0.85 12.46 -22.45
C ARG A 13 0.16 11.25 -21.83
N LEU A 14 0.62 10.06 -22.20
CA LEU A 14 0.34 8.87 -21.44
C LEU A 14 1.05 9.10 -20.10
N VAL A 15 0.31 9.54 -19.08
CA VAL A 15 0.83 9.42 -17.72
C VAL A 15 0.94 7.92 -17.49
N ALA A 16 2.16 7.44 -17.35
CA ALA A 16 2.40 6.08 -16.91
C ALA A 16 1.90 5.99 -15.47
N VAL A 17 0.60 5.77 -15.31
CA VAL A 17 0.07 5.22 -14.06
C VAL A 17 0.85 3.92 -13.91
N VAL A 18 1.66 3.81 -12.86
CA VAL A 18 2.37 2.57 -12.55
C VAL A 18 1.38 1.44 -12.74
N ALA A 19 1.71 0.48 -13.60
CA ALA A 19 0.83 -0.60 -14.02
C ALA A 19 0.60 -1.54 -12.83
N GLN A 20 -0.12 -1.06 -11.83
CA GLN A 20 -0.57 -1.84 -10.69
C GLN A 20 -1.64 -2.79 -11.23
N LYS A 21 -1.48 -4.08 -10.97
CA LYS A 21 -2.42 -5.12 -11.39
C LYS A 21 -3.83 -4.76 -10.91
N LEU A 22 -4.83 -4.73 -11.79
CA LEU A 22 -6.22 -4.51 -11.38
C LEU A 22 -6.67 -5.64 -10.44
N PRO A 23 -7.38 -5.34 -9.34
CA PRO A 23 -7.95 -6.38 -8.49
C PRO A 23 -8.90 -7.25 -9.31
N GLN A 24 -8.82 -8.57 -9.13
CA GLN A 24 -9.76 -9.49 -9.74
C GLN A 24 -11.01 -9.56 -8.86
N ILE A 25 -12.06 -8.82 -9.22
CA ILE A 25 -13.26 -8.76 -8.40
C ILE A 25 -13.97 -10.13 -8.44
N PRO A 26 -14.13 -10.82 -7.29
CA PRO A 26 -14.80 -12.12 -7.26
C PRO A 26 -16.29 -11.98 -7.58
N GLU A 27 -16.90 -13.06 -8.05
CA GLU A 27 -18.33 -13.10 -8.39
C GLU A 27 -19.22 -12.80 -7.17
N THR A 28 -20.39 -12.21 -7.41
CA THR A 28 -21.36 -11.90 -6.35
C THR A 28 -21.98 -13.19 -5.84
N VAL A 29 -22.21 -13.30 -4.54
CA VAL A 29 -22.98 -14.40 -3.97
C VAL A 29 -24.45 -14.21 -4.34
N SER A 30 -25.09 -15.24 -4.91
CA SER A 30 -26.54 -15.22 -5.19
C SER A 30 -27.32 -15.69 -3.96
N TRP A 31 -27.86 -14.75 -3.19
CA TRP A 31 -28.70 -15.07 -2.04
C TRP A 31 -30.06 -15.61 -2.49
N ARG A 32 -30.45 -16.78 -1.96
CA ARG A 32 -31.72 -17.43 -2.26
C ARG A 32 -32.39 -17.90 -0.98
N ASN A 33 -33.72 -17.84 -0.93
CA ASN A 33 -34.48 -18.33 0.21
C ASN A 33 -34.24 -19.84 0.39
N GLY A 34 -33.93 -20.26 1.63
CA GLY A 34 -33.64 -21.66 1.95
C GLY A 34 -32.23 -22.14 1.59
N MET A 35 -31.31 -21.23 1.22
CA MET A 35 -29.91 -21.57 1.00
C MET A 35 -29.18 -21.83 2.32
N VAL A 36 -28.30 -22.83 2.35
CA VAL A 36 -27.42 -23.10 3.49
C VAL A 36 -26.32 -22.03 3.54
N LEU A 37 -26.18 -21.39 4.69
CA LEU A 37 -25.20 -20.32 4.91
C LEU A 37 -23.86 -20.91 5.33
N GLU A 38 -23.03 -21.22 4.34
CA GLU A 38 -21.65 -21.63 4.58
C GLU A 38 -20.71 -20.42 4.81
N PRO A 39 -19.64 -20.58 5.61
CA PRO A 39 -18.64 -19.53 5.85
C PRO A 39 -18.06 -18.92 4.57
N GLU A 40 -17.93 -19.71 3.51
CA GLU A 40 -17.40 -19.25 2.22
C GLU A 40 -18.23 -18.13 1.56
N HIS A 41 -19.54 -18.12 1.75
CA HIS A 41 -20.42 -17.07 1.22
C HIS A 41 -20.10 -15.71 1.85
N PHE A 42 -19.82 -15.70 3.15
CA PHE A 42 -19.45 -14.49 3.87
C PHE A 42 -18.08 -13.99 3.45
N LEU A 43 -17.09 -14.91 3.40
CA LEU A 43 -15.73 -14.56 2.98
C LEU A 43 -15.69 -14.01 1.55
N ARG A 44 -16.48 -14.58 0.62
CA ARG A 44 -16.57 -14.07 -0.75
C ARG A 44 -17.23 -12.68 -0.80
N THR A 45 -18.29 -12.47 -0.03
CA THR A 45 -18.99 -11.18 0.01
C THR A 45 -18.08 -10.08 0.60
N ASP A 46 -17.36 -10.40 1.67
CA ASP A 46 -16.42 -9.48 2.31
C ASP A 46 -15.23 -9.14 1.40
N SER A 47 -14.59 -10.16 0.80
CA SER A 47 -13.50 -9.96 -0.16
C SER A 47 -13.95 -9.11 -1.35
N ARG A 48 -15.14 -9.39 -1.90
CA ARG A 48 -15.70 -8.60 -3.00
C ARG A 48 -15.89 -7.14 -2.62
N ALA A 49 -16.40 -6.87 -1.42
CA ALA A 49 -16.60 -5.51 -0.93
C ALA A 49 -15.26 -4.76 -0.80
N ALA A 50 -14.24 -5.42 -0.24
CA ALA A 50 -12.89 -4.86 -0.12
C ALA A 50 -12.27 -4.53 -1.50
N ASP A 51 -12.37 -5.46 -2.46
CA ASP A 51 -11.82 -5.26 -3.81
C ASP A 51 -12.53 -4.12 -4.57
N LEU A 52 -13.84 -3.96 -4.39
CA LEU A 52 -14.62 -2.86 -4.97
C LEU A 52 -14.23 -1.51 -4.37
N ALA A 53 -14.03 -1.44 -3.05
CA ALA A 53 -13.56 -0.23 -2.39
C ALA A 53 -12.16 0.19 -2.87
N HIS A 54 -11.24 -0.77 -3.00
CA HIS A 54 -9.90 -0.53 -3.54
C HIS A 54 -9.95 -0.05 -5.00
N LEU A 55 -10.80 -0.67 -5.84
CA LEU A 55 -10.98 -0.22 -7.22
C LEU A 55 -11.52 1.21 -7.29
N ALA A 56 -12.51 1.55 -6.45
CA ALA A 56 -13.05 2.91 -6.39
C ALA A 56 -11.96 3.93 -6.02
N GLY A 57 -11.13 3.63 -5.02
CA GLY A 57 -9.99 4.46 -4.64
C GLY A 57 -9.00 4.68 -5.79
N ARG A 58 -8.68 3.63 -6.56
CA ARG A 58 -7.78 3.69 -7.72
C ARG A 58 -8.32 4.49 -8.90
N ILE A 59 -9.63 4.63 -9.01
CA ILE A 59 -10.26 5.50 -10.01
C ILE A 59 -10.19 6.95 -9.55
N ALA A 60 -10.32 7.20 -8.24
CA ALA A 60 -10.29 8.53 -7.66
C ALA A 60 -8.88 9.15 -7.65
N ASP A 61 -7.85 8.36 -7.34
CA ASP A 61 -6.46 8.83 -7.22
C ASP A 61 -5.48 7.85 -7.89
N PRO A 62 -4.46 8.33 -8.65
CA PRO A 62 -3.38 7.48 -9.15
C PRO A 62 -2.62 6.69 -8.08
N TRP A 63 -2.58 7.18 -6.84
CA TRP A 63 -1.87 6.58 -5.70
C TRP A 63 -2.76 6.54 -4.45
N PRO A 64 -3.77 5.65 -4.38
CA PRO A 64 -4.77 5.65 -3.30
C PRO A 64 -4.28 4.94 -2.02
N TRP A 65 -2.96 4.90 -1.80
CA TRP A 65 -2.31 4.20 -0.70
C TRP A 65 -1.23 5.09 -0.09
N GLY A 66 -0.90 4.86 1.17
CA GLY A 66 0.03 5.69 1.92
C GLY A 66 -0.29 5.70 3.41
N PHE A 67 0.43 6.56 4.13
CA PHE A 67 0.15 6.84 5.53
C PHE A 67 -0.84 7.99 5.65
N LEU A 68 -1.82 7.83 6.53
CA LEU A 68 -2.72 8.91 6.95
C LEU A 68 -2.10 9.68 8.11
N THR A 69 -1.60 8.96 9.11
CA THR A 69 -0.96 9.52 10.31
C THR A 69 0.28 8.72 10.64
N VAL A 70 1.33 9.42 11.12
CA VAL A 70 2.57 8.81 11.60
C VAL A 70 3.05 9.61 12.79
N GLU A 71 3.05 8.98 13.96
CA GLU A 71 3.56 9.54 15.21
C GLU A 71 4.80 8.77 15.63
N VAL A 72 5.89 9.50 15.90
CA VAL A 72 7.17 8.92 16.32
C VAL A 72 7.40 9.27 17.78
N ASP A 73 7.76 8.27 18.59
CA ASP A 73 8.10 8.46 20.00
C ASP A 73 9.57 8.90 20.12
N GLU A 74 9.78 10.20 20.32
CA GLU A 74 11.11 10.79 20.47
C GLU A 74 11.85 10.29 21.71
N VAL A 75 11.13 9.91 22.78
CA VAL A 75 11.75 9.43 24.03
C VAL A 75 12.37 8.06 23.80
N ALA A 76 11.65 7.18 23.12
CA ALA A 76 12.17 5.88 22.71
C ALA A 76 13.36 6.04 21.74
N LEU A 77 13.31 7.03 20.85
CA LEU A 77 14.37 7.28 19.88
C LEU A 77 15.71 7.60 20.56
N VAL A 78 15.68 8.41 21.62
CA VAL A 78 16.88 8.71 22.45
C VAL A 78 17.42 7.45 23.13
N ALA A 79 16.56 6.50 23.49
CA ALA A 79 16.96 5.21 24.05
C ALA A 79 17.49 4.22 23.00
N GLY A 80 17.59 4.63 21.72
CA GLY A 80 18.02 3.76 20.63
C GLY A 80 16.92 2.82 20.14
N GLU A 81 15.65 3.15 20.34
CA GLU A 81 14.52 2.38 19.83
C GLU A 81 13.58 3.27 19.01
N LEU A 82 13.38 2.95 17.74
CA LEU A 82 12.39 3.64 16.93
C LEU A 82 11.02 3.03 17.19
N LYS A 83 10.16 3.76 17.90
CA LYS A 83 8.74 3.44 18.09
C LYS A 83 7.89 4.38 17.25
N VAL A 84 7.00 3.80 16.46
CA VAL A 84 6.10 4.52 15.56
C VAL A 84 4.68 4.00 15.75
N GLU A 85 3.72 4.92 15.83
CA GLU A 85 2.30 4.64 15.70
C GLU A 85 1.83 5.20 14.36
N CYS A 86 1.21 4.37 13.53
CA CYS A 86 0.79 4.81 12.20
C CYS A 86 -0.52 4.18 11.73
N ASP A 87 -1.21 4.97 10.93
CA ASP A 87 -2.45 4.60 10.24
C ASP A 87 -2.25 4.79 8.74
N GLY A 88 -2.90 3.97 7.93
CA GLY A 88 -2.69 4.02 6.50
C GLY A 88 -3.44 2.96 5.72
N VAL A 89 -3.17 2.96 4.42
CA VAL A 89 -3.65 1.95 3.49
C VAL A 89 -2.46 1.43 2.69
N PHE A 90 -2.32 0.11 2.61
CA PHE A 90 -1.30 -0.54 1.80
C PHE A 90 -1.60 -0.45 0.30
N PRO A 91 -0.59 -0.63 -0.57
CA PRO A 91 -0.79 -0.64 -2.03
C PRO A 91 -1.78 -1.70 -2.54
N ASP A 92 -2.05 -2.73 -1.75
CA ASP A 92 -3.05 -3.77 -2.04
C ASP A 92 -4.47 -3.41 -1.56
N GLY A 93 -4.65 -2.24 -0.95
CA GLY A 93 -5.93 -1.75 -0.45
C GLY A 93 -6.26 -2.14 0.98
N ALA A 94 -5.39 -2.90 1.65
CA ALA A 94 -5.64 -3.25 3.04
C ALA A 94 -5.40 -2.04 3.96
N PRO A 95 -6.41 -1.61 4.73
CA PRO A 95 -6.20 -0.59 5.74
C PRO A 95 -5.43 -1.15 6.93
N PHE A 96 -4.70 -0.28 7.62
CA PHE A 96 -4.14 -0.52 8.93
C PHE A 96 -4.40 0.69 9.81
N GLU A 97 -4.82 0.42 11.04
CA GLU A 97 -5.19 1.44 12.02
C GLU A 97 -4.44 1.18 13.32
N ARG A 98 -4.05 2.26 13.97
CA ARG A 98 -3.30 2.38 15.22
C ARG A 98 -2.21 1.35 15.37
N SER A 99 -1.45 1.16 14.30
CA SER A 99 -0.42 0.14 14.26
C SER A 99 0.82 0.66 14.96
N ARG A 100 1.10 0.11 16.15
CA ARG A 100 2.29 0.41 16.92
C ARG A 100 3.40 -0.56 16.56
N LEU A 101 4.50 -0.01 16.07
CA LEU A 101 5.63 -0.78 15.60
C LEU A 101 6.89 -0.27 16.28
N SER A 102 7.77 -1.21 16.66
CA SER A 102 9.07 -0.86 17.23
C SER A 102 10.19 -1.64 16.60
N ILE A 103 11.34 -0.98 16.46
CA ILE A 103 12.58 -1.59 16.00
C ILE A 103 13.73 -1.01 16.82
N GLY A 104 14.59 -1.89 17.36
CA GLY A 104 15.83 -1.48 18.00
C GLY A 104 16.76 -0.87 16.95
N LEU A 105 17.15 0.38 17.16
CA LEU A 105 18.25 0.98 16.43
C LEU A 105 19.52 0.40 17.04
N GLY A 106 20.26 -0.40 16.27
CA GLY A 106 21.61 -0.79 16.68
C GLY A 106 22.43 0.46 16.96
N SER A 107 23.48 0.33 17.78
CA SER A 107 24.50 1.36 17.97
C SER A 107 25.24 1.60 16.65
N GLY A 108 24.58 2.30 15.72
CA GLY A 108 25.19 2.81 14.51
C GLY A 108 26.01 4.01 14.90
N GLU A 109 27.33 3.87 14.83
CA GLU A 109 28.19 5.04 14.67
C GLU A 109 27.85 5.66 13.30
N ASP A 110 27.81 6.99 13.29
CA ASP A 110 27.71 7.87 12.12
C ASP A 110 26.29 8.33 11.75
N GLY A 111 26.12 9.67 11.77
CA GLY A 111 24.91 10.42 11.43
C GLY A 111 24.50 10.34 9.95
N GLU A 112 24.43 9.12 9.41
CA GLU A 112 23.87 8.81 8.11
C GLU A 112 22.37 8.57 8.25
N ASN A 113 21.58 9.11 7.31
CA ASN A 113 20.13 8.96 7.34
C ASN A 113 19.73 7.47 7.20
N ALA A 114 19.11 6.91 8.24
CA ALA A 114 18.52 5.59 8.19
C ALA A 114 17.12 5.64 7.57
N TYR A 115 16.83 4.72 6.64
CA TYR A 115 15.52 4.58 6.02
C TYR A 115 14.80 3.38 6.61
N PHE A 116 13.52 3.56 6.95
CA PHE A 116 12.65 2.50 7.43
C PHE A 116 11.47 2.30 6.50
N GLU A 117 11.10 1.05 6.27
CA GLU A 117 9.87 0.71 5.55
C GLU A 117 8.96 -0.14 6.45
N VAL A 118 7.65 0.14 6.36
CA VAL A 118 6.62 -0.68 7.00
C VAL A 118 6.18 -1.74 6.00
N ALA A 119 6.43 -3.00 6.33
CA ALA A 119 6.05 -4.14 5.52
C ALA A 119 4.92 -4.92 6.18
N ARG A 120 3.87 -5.21 5.41
CA ARG A 120 2.83 -6.17 5.79
C ARG A 120 3.23 -7.56 5.34
N HIS A 121 3.35 -8.48 6.27
CA HIS A 121 3.59 -9.88 5.96
C HIS A 121 2.26 -10.58 5.65
N THR A 122 2.15 -11.15 4.45
CA THR A 122 1.08 -12.08 4.11
C THR A 122 1.65 -13.50 4.18
N ASN A 123 1.57 -14.13 5.35
CA ASN A 123 1.88 -15.56 5.44
C ASN A 123 0.78 -16.35 4.72
N VAL A 124 1.01 -16.70 3.46
CA VAL A 124 0.22 -17.73 2.77
C VAL A 124 0.79 -19.07 3.21
N GLY A 125 0.50 -19.46 4.45
CA GLY A 125 0.82 -20.79 4.95
C GLY A 125 -0.05 -21.81 4.22
N GLY A 126 0.57 -22.73 3.49
CA GLY A 126 -0.12 -23.91 2.96
C GLY A 126 -0.63 -24.76 4.12
N GLY A 127 -1.94 -24.72 4.35
CA GLY A 127 -2.63 -25.54 5.35
C GLY A 127 -2.92 -24.81 6.66
N GLY A 128 -4.20 -24.50 6.87
CA GLY A 128 -4.73 -24.02 8.17
C GLY A 128 -4.89 -22.51 8.25
N LEU A 129 -6.07 -22.09 8.70
CA LEU A 129 -6.54 -20.70 8.85
C LEU A 129 -5.73 -19.89 9.89
N ASN A 130 -4.48 -19.57 9.60
CA ASN A 130 -3.70 -18.59 10.37
C ASN A 130 -2.99 -17.60 9.44
N VAL A 131 -3.76 -16.63 8.95
CA VAL A 131 -3.20 -15.41 8.36
C VAL A 131 -2.75 -14.48 9.48
N ASN A 132 -1.55 -14.70 10.01
CA ASN A 132 -0.88 -13.70 10.83
C ASN A 132 -0.50 -12.51 9.93
N ARG A 133 -1.39 -11.52 9.86
CA ARG A 133 -1.15 -10.23 9.20
C ARG A 133 -0.32 -9.36 10.13
N GLY A 134 0.96 -9.68 10.24
CA GLY A 134 1.92 -8.90 11.03
C GLY A 134 2.43 -7.72 10.23
N LEU A 135 2.55 -6.57 10.88
CA LEU A 135 3.30 -5.43 10.40
C LEU A 135 4.71 -5.49 10.98
N SER A 136 5.71 -5.16 10.17
CA SER A 136 7.10 -5.16 10.57
C SER A 136 7.77 -3.90 10.04
N LEU A 137 8.51 -3.19 10.91
CA LEU A 137 9.50 -2.22 10.45
C LEU A 137 10.76 -2.95 10.03
N LYS A 138 11.31 -2.56 8.88
CA LYS A 138 12.61 -3.03 8.40
C LYS A 138 13.51 -1.86 8.09
N HIS A 139 14.78 -1.99 8.48
CA HIS A 139 15.83 -1.08 8.05
C HIS A 139 16.14 -1.32 6.58
N LYS A 140 16.14 -0.27 5.77
CA LYS A 140 16.47 -0.30 4.36
C LYS A 140 17.79 0.46 4.14
N PRO A 141 18.78 -0.12 3.45
CA PRO A 141 20.00 0.59 3.12
C PRO A 141 19.68 1.82 2.24
N PRO A 142 20.47 2.91 2.35
CA PRO A 142 20.24 4.10 1.56
C PRO A 142 20.27 3.76 0.06
N PRO A 143 19.36 4.32 -0.76
CA PRO A 143 19.38 4.08 -2.19
C PRO A 143 20.72 4.59 -2.75
N ALA A 144 21.49 3.69 -3.38
CA ALA A 144 22.74 4.06 -4.04
C ALA A 144 22.52 5.26 -4.96
N ALA A 145 23.35 6.30 -4.79
CA ALA A 145 23.23 7.62 -5.42
C ALA A 145 23.45 7.65 -6.95
N GLY A 146 22.98 6.64 -7.68
CA GLY A 146 23.25 6.44 -9.11
C GLY A 146 22.09 5.78 -9.85
N ASN A 147 20.90 6.40 -9.82
CA ASN A 147 19.95 6.45 -10.93
C ASN A 147 18.74 7.29 -10.51
N SER A 148 18.87 8.61 -10.65
CA SER A 148 17.76 9.56 -10.59
C SER A 148 16.83 9.35 -11.79
N GLY A 149 16.00 8.32 -11.70
CA GLY A 149 14.89 8.05 -12.62
C GLY A 149 13.59 7.70 -11.89
N VAL A 150 13.58 7.72 -10.56
CA VAL A 150 12.38 7.48 -9.77
C VAL A 150 11.82 8.83 -9.35
N LEU A 151 10.78 9.26 -10.08
CA LEU A 151 9.90 10.35 -9.70
C LEU A 151 9.48 10.14 -8.24
N ARG A 152 10.07 10.91 -7.33
CA ARG A 152 9.46 11.21 -6.03
C ARG A 152 8.18 11.98 -6.32
N CYS A 153 7.05 11.28 -6.39
CA CYS A 153 5.77 11.91 -6.08
C CYS A 153 5.78 12.16 -4.57
N CYS A 154 6.26 13.33 -4.18
CA CYS A 154 5.65 14.07 -3.07
C CYS A 154 4.24 14.48 -3.53
N CYS A 155 3.33 14.57 -2.57
CA CYS A 155 1.91 14.90 -2.72
C CYS A 155 1.58 15.90 -3.84
#